data_AF-A0A603JZN8-F1
#
_entry.id   AF-A0A603JZN8-F1
#
_cell.length_a   1.000
_cell.length_b   1.000
_cell.length_c   1.000
_cell.angle_alpha   90.00
_cell.angle_beta   90.00
_cell.angle_gamma   90.00
#
_symmetry.space_group_name_H-M   'P 1'
#
loop_
_entity.id
_entity.type
_entity.pdbx_description
1 polymer ?
#
loop_
_entity_poly.entity_id
_entity_poly.type
_entity_poly.pdbx_seq_one_letter_code
_entity_poly.pdbx_strand_id
1 'polypeptide(L)' 'MSILKRQDIQGVNNKAEQLSGLSQTLYEYHDKLDRFQLKTICALVYDLAAEIHGWTEKEEEIVMSLEEEQRNG' A
#
# COMPACT_ATOMS: atom_id res chain seq x y z
N MET A 1 -6.62 -10.61 -27.00
CA MET A 1 -6.12 -9.37 -26.38
C MET A 1 -6.77 -9.28 -25.01
N SER A 2 -6.03 -9.58 -23.95
CA SER A 2 -6.47 -9.24 -22.60
C SER A 2 -6.42 -7.73 -22.51
N ILE A 3 -7.57 -7.07 -22.36
CA ILE A 3 -7.61 -5.62 -22.13
C ILE A 3 -6.99 -5.42 -20.74
N LEU A 4 -5.71 -5.09 -20.68
CA LEU A 4 -5.07 -4.65 -19.45
C LEU A 4 -5.83 -3.41 -18.97
N LYS A 5 -6.20 -3.38 -17.69
CA LYS A 5 -6.96 -2.29 -17.10
C LYS A 5 -6.29 -1.90 -15.80
N ARG A 6 -6.15 -0.59 -15.59
CA ARG A 6 -5.71 0.04 -14.34
C ARG A 6 -6.40 -0.60 -13.14
N GLN A 7 -5.66 -0.80 -12.06
CA GLN A 7 -6.23 -1.34 -10.82
C GLN A 7 -7.14 -0.31 -10.15
N ASP A 8 -8.07 -0.79 -9.31
CA ASP A 8 -8.88 0.08 -8.47
C ASP A 8 -8.04 0.70 -7.36
N ILE A 9 -8.03 2.04 -7.32
CA ILE A 9 -7.22 2.83 -6.38
C ILE A 9 -7.88 2.95 -4.99
N GLN A 10 -9.19 2.72 -4.87
CA GLN A 10 -9.89 2.89 -3.59
C GLN A 10 -9.33 1.97 -2.51
N GLY A 11 -9.04 0.71 -2.86
CA GLY A 11 -8.47 -0.25 -1.93
C GLY A 11 -7.11 0.17 -1.37
N VAL A 12 -6.19 0.64 -2.23
CA VAL A 12 -4.85 1.08 -1.77
C VAL A 12 -4.92 2.39 -1.00
N ASN A 13 -5.84 3.30 -1.35
CA ASN A 13 -6.03 4.55 -0.65
C ASN A 13 -6.54 4.34 0.79
N ASN A 14 -7.49 3.43 0.99
CA ASN A 14 -7.98 3.07 2.33
C ASN A 14 -6.86 2.47 3.19
N LYS A 15 -5.99 1.63 2.61
CA LYS A 15 -4.82 1.08 3.31
C LYS A 15 -3.80 2.16 3.67
N ALA A 16 -3.57 3.12 2.79
CA ALA A 16 -2.69 4.25 3.04
C ALA A 16 -3.20 5.14 4.19
N GLU A 17 -4.52 5.36 4.27
CA GLU A 17 -5.15 6.06 5.39
C GLU A 17 -4.97 5.30 6.72
N GLN A 18 -5.20 3.98 6.72
CA GLN A 18 -4.95 3.13 7.89
C GLN A 18 -3.49 3.17 8.32
N LEU A 19 -2.56 3.08 7.37
CA LEU A 19 -1.13 3.17 7.61
C LEU A 19 -0.76 4.52 8.24
N SER A 20 -1.33 5.62 7.76
CA SER A 20 -1.14 6.96 8.32
C SER A 20 -1.61 7.02 9.79
N GLY A 21 -2.81 6.53 10.09
CA GLY A 21 -3.35 6.52 11.45
C GLY A 21 -2.54 5.67 12.43
N LEU A 22 -2.09 4.49 12.01
CA LEU A 22 -1.24 3.61 12.82
C LEU A 22 0.15 4.22 13.04
N SER A 23 0.74 4.83 12.01
CA SER A 23 2.03 5.51 12.11
C SER A 23 1.96 6.70 13.07
N GLN A 24 0.86 7.47 13.02
CA GLN A 24 0.60 8.55 13.97
C GLN A 24 0.46 8.01 15.40
N THR A 25 -0.31 6.95 15.60
CA THR A 25 -0.47 6.30 16.91
C THR A 25 0.87 5.84 17.47
N LEU A 26 1.71 5.23 16.63
CA LEU A 26 3.06 4.81 17.01
C LEU A 26 3.91 6.02 17.42
N TYR A 27 3.91 7.09 16.63
CA TYR A 27 4.68 8.30 16.92
C TYR A 27 4.26 8.93 18.27
N GLU A 28 2.96 9.12 18.49
CA GLU A 28 2.43 9.84 19.66
C GLU A 28 2.43 9.03 20.96
N TYR A 29 2.33 7.69 20.87
CA TYR A 29 2.07 6.84 22.05
C TYR A 29 3.08 5.71 22.26
N HIS A 30 4.16 5.59 21.48
CA HIS A 30 5.14 4.49 21.61
C HIS A 30 5.66 4.28 23.04
N ASP A 31 5.77 5.32 23.84
CA ASP A 31 6.25 5.31 25.23
C ASP A 31 5.21 4.79 26.24
N LYS A 32 3.93 4.80 25.86
CA LYS A 32 2.79 4.36 26.67
C LYS A 32 2.29 2.97 26.31
N LEU A 33 2.76 2.42 25.19
CA LEU A 33 2.38 1.10 24.72
C LEU A 33 3.22 0.02 25.42
N ASP A 34 2.58 -1.07 25.84
CA ASP A 34 3.32 -2.23 26.28
C ASP A 34 4.02 -2.93 25.10
N ARG A 35 4.96 -3.83 25.41
CA ARG A 35 5.77 -4.51 24.39
C ARG A 35 4.92 -5.29 23.38
N PHE A 36 3.82 -5.88 23.80
CA PHE A 36 2.93 -6.63 22.90
C PHE A 36 2.18 -5.69 21.99
N GLN A 37 1.60 -4.60 22.53
CA GLN A 37 0.91 -3.58 21.76
C GLN A 37 1.84 -2.94 20.71
N LEU A 38 3.05 -2.55 21.12
CA LEU A 38 4.06 -1.98 20.23
C LEU A 38 4.40 -2.95 19.09
N LYS A 39 4.64 -4.23 19.41
CA LYS A 39 4.94 -5.25 18.41
C LYS A 39 3.78 -5.45 17.43
N THR A 40 2.55 -5.44 17.92
CA THR A 40 1.35 -5.56 17.09
C THR A 40 1.20 -4.39 16.14
N ILE A 41 1.34 -3.15 16.62
CA ILE A 41 1.23 -1.96 15.76
C ILE A 41 2.34 -1.94 14.71
N CYS A 42 3.58 -2.26 15.08
CA CYS A 42 4.68 -2.35 14.12
C CYS A 42 4.43 -3.41 13.04
N ALA A 43 3.87 -4.57 13.41
CA ALA A 43 3.51 -5.60 12.44
C ALA A 43 2.43 -5.11 11.47
N LEU A 44 1.36 -4.47 11.97
CA LEU A 44 0.30 -3.91 11.13
C LEU A 44 0.80 -2.82 10.17
N VAL A 45 1.68 -1.93 10.65
CA VAL A 45 2.34 -0.91 9.82
C VAL A 45 3.16 -1.56 8.72
N TYR A 46 3.94 -2.60 9.05
CA TYR A 46 4.75 -3.34 8.08
C TYR A 46 3.88 -4.03 7.03
N ASP A 47 2.83 -4.73 7.45
CA ASP A 47 1.93 -5.47 6.54
C ASP A 47 1.21 -4.50 5.58
N LEU A 48 0.68 -3.38 6.08
CA LEU A 48 0.04 -2.37 5.24
C LEU A 48 1.03 -1.74 4.24
N ALA A 49 2.26 -1.44 4.67
CA ALA A 49 3.28 -0.91 3.77
C ALA A 49 3.63 -1.91 2.65
N ALA A 50 3.78 -3.20 2.98
CA ALA A 50 4.04 -4.25 2.01
C ALA A 50 2.87 -4.42 1.01
N GLU A 51 1.62 -4.35 1.49
CA GLU A 51 0.44 -4.45 0.63
C GLU A 51 0.31 -3.25 -0.32
N ILE A 52 0.59 -2.03 0.14
CA ILE A 52 0.60 -0.82 -0.70
C ILE A 52 1.71 -0.91 -1.74
N HIS A 53 2.91 -1.36 -1.34
CA HIS A 53 4.04 -1.55 -2.24
C HIS A 53 3.70 -2.54 -3.37
N GLY A 54 3.21 -3.73 -3.01
CA GLY A 54 2.85 -4.75 -4.00
C GLY A 54 1.71 -4.33 -4.93
N TRP A 55 0.75 -3.53 -4.46
CA TRP A 55 -0.24 -2.92 -5.34
C TRP A 55 0.40 -1.95 -6.33
N THR A 56 1.36 -1.13 -5.86
CA THR A 56 2.05 -0.12 -6.67
C THR A 56 2.90 -0.76 -7.77
N GLU A 57 3.68 -1.78 -7.45
CA GLU A 57 4.49 -2.53 -8.43
C GLU A 57 3.60 -3.11 -9.55
N LYS A 58 2.49 -3.73 -9.16
CA LYS A 58 1.55 -4.30 -10.14
C LYS A 58 0.88 -3.22 -11.00
N GLU A 59 0.60 -2.05 -10.44
CA GLU A 59 0.03 -0.95 -11.20
C GLU A 59 1.03 -0.39 -12.21
N GLU A 60 2.31 -0.28 -11.82
CA GLU A 60 3.40 0.14 -12.70
C GLU A 60 3.53 -0.79 -13.90
N GLU A 61 3.53 -2.12 -13.68
CA GLU A 61 3.59 -3.12 -14.76
C GLU A 61 2.43 -2.96 -15.76
N ILE A 62 1.21 -2.73 -15.26
CA ILE A 62 0.01 -2.52 -16.09
C ILE A 62 0.15 -1.24 -16.91
N VAL A 63 0.59 -0.14 -16.28
CA VAL A 63 0.76 1.16 -16.95
C VAL A 63 1.82 1.07 -18.04
N MET A 64 2.98 0.48 -17.74
CA MET A 64 4.05 0.29 -18.71
C MET A 64 3.56 -0.51 -19.93
N SER A 65 2.86 -1.62 -19.69
CA SER A 65 2.33 -2.47 -20.76
C SER A 65 1.31 -1.72 -21.63
N LEU A 66 0.41 -0.92 -21.03
CA LEU A 66 -0.56 -0.11 -21.75
C LEU A 66 0.11 0.99 -22.59
N GLU A 67 1.15 1.64 -22.06
CA GLU A 67 1.91 2.63 -22.79
C GLU A 67 2.69 2.00 -23.96
N GLU A 68 3.22 0.80 -23.80
CA GLU A 68 3.86 0.04 -24.88
C GLU A 68 2.88 -0.33 -25.99
N GLU A 69 1.69 -0.84 -25.62
CA GLU A 69 0.62 -1.11 -26.59
C GLU A 69 0.22 0.16 -27.34
N GLN A 70 0.11 1.30 -26.66
CA GLN A 70 -0.22 2.58 -27.29
C GLN A 70 0.89 3.08 -28.23
N ARG A 71 2.17 2.81 -27.94
CA ARG A 71 3.30 3.19 -28.80
C ARG A 71 3.43 2.31 -30.05
N ASN A 72 3.04 1.04 -29.95
CA ASN A 72 3.20 0.04 -31.01
C ASN A 72 1.95 -0.14 -31.88
N GLY A 73 0.83 0.49 -31.50
CA GLY A 73 -0.44 0.48 -32.23
C GLY A 73 -0.56 1.53 -33.33
#